data_AF-A0A432HTS8-F1
#
_entry.id   AF-A0A432HTS8-F1
#
_cell.length_a   1.000
_cell.length_b   1.000
_cell.length_c   1.000
_cell.angle_alpha   90.00
_cell.angle_beta   90.00
_cell.angle_gamma   90.00
#
_symmetry.space_group_name_H-M   'P 1'
#
loop_
_entity.id
_entity.type
_entity.pdbx_description
1 polymer ?
#
loop_
_entity_poly.entity_id
_entity_poly.type
_entity_poly.pdbx_seq_one_letter_code
_entity_poly.pdbx_strand_id
1 'polypeptide(L)'
;MLTSLGSGSIAPPEGVAVPAAGMAAADANDTLNRTNTFPFDVLFDDYHEYYEVVSELQRFANDFPDIVEFYTLTDLIPAGQTWQANEIYGIKISDNVANEPEFYDDPDEETLFIVGNHHAREWMTVVTPMYFAYYLTHFYGAPPTDNDGDGLVNEDPIDGVDNDGDGEQGGRVDAEGRALFDGIDNDGDGVIDEGIDEDPIEARVTQLINNREIWIVPVLNPDGYMYDREDPSRFWRKNMRDNDENDRYGDTCDGVDLNRNYPLEWSHNTQGAALIGDDGPELTVDDDNPCSDVYHGPRDFNDDDGDCDEGFFLNPCVVGDQNTGDVTGVDEDPPDALHDDKDEDGMVDEDKEGGFSEPETQVIEYLTWRLDIYEDYPQDQYLADYQDGITRANWPDMFVAASDGEYIRNYRSEAHDMKHNIMNSISYHACSELYIWPWGYKNQDPPHELYMENQVKGLMNLTGYGNWKDEGGYKVSGDITDQLYGMQGSFSYTVELNSCGSQGGLQGGFHADPLLIRPTVRMHLMTNMYLLDESPEARIG
;
A
#
# COMPACT_ATOMS: atom_id res chain seq x y z
N MET A 1 -47.12 -0.33 -34.83
CA MET A 1 -48.25 -0.87 -34.05
C MET A 1 -47.78 -0.98 -32.62
N LEU A 2 -48.42 -0.25 -31.70
CA LEU A 2 -48.29 -0.44 -30.26
C LEU A 2 -48.90 -1.80 -29.85
N THR A 3 -48.37 -2.39 -28.77
CA THR A 3 -49.05 -2.93 -27.56
C THR A 3 -48.01 -3.72 -26.75
N SER A 4 -47.48 -3.20 -25.64
CA SER A 4 -47.98 -3.21 -24.25
C SER A 4 -47.93 -4.57 -23.53
N LEU A 5 -47.04 -4.70 -22.55
CA LEU A 5 -47.14 -5.53 -21.34
C LEU A 5 -46.25 -4.79 -20.31
N GLY A 6 -46.64 -4.41 -19.10
CA GLY A 6 -47.68 -4.90 -18.21
C GLY A 6 -47.01 -5.16 -16.86
N SER A 7 -47.07 -4.19 -15.94
CA SER A 7 -46.55 -4.28 -14.57
C SER A 7 -47.25 -5.39 -13.78
N GLY A 8 -46.48 -6.29 -13.17
CA GLY A 8 -46.99 -7.34 -12.30
C GLY A 8 -45.95 -7.78 -11.28
N SER A 9 -46.06 -7.24 -10.07
CA SER A 9 -45.42 -7.72 -8.84
C SER A 9 -45.72 -9.21 -8.62
N ILE A 10 -44.69 -10.03 -8.44
CA ILE A 10 -44.82 -11.41 -7.96
C ILE A 10 -44.15 -11.47 -6.59
N ALA A 11 -44.97 -11.63 -5.55
CA ALA A 11 -44.50 -12.00 -4.21
C ALA A 11 -43.84 -13.39 -4.24
N PRO A 12 -42.82 -13.65 -3.42
CA PRO A 12 -42.12 -14.93 -3.43
C PRO A 12 -43.03 -16.04 -2.91
N PRO A 13 -42.93 -17.26 -3.47
CA PRO A 13 -43.72 -18.40 -3.00
C PRO A 13 -43.20 -18.87 -1.63
N GLU A 14 -44.10 -18.99 -0.67
CA GLU A 14 -43.85 -19.68 0.60
C GLU A 14 -43.49 -21.15 0.35
N GLY A 15 -42.38 -21.61 0.96
CA GLY A 15 -42.18 -23.04 1.22
C GLY A 15 -41.08 -23.77 0.44
N VAL A 16 -39.98 -23.12 0.06
CA VAL A 16 -38.74 -23.83 -0.30
C VAL A 16 -37.69 -23.54 0.77
N ALA A 17 -37.45 -24.51 1.63
CA ALA A 17 -36.31 -24.47 2.53
C ALA A 17 -35.03 -24.42 1.69
N VAL A 18 -34.25 -23.35 1.88
CA VAL A 18 -32.87 -23.28 1.41
C VAL A 18 -32.10 -24.38 2.15
N PRO A 19 -31.49 -25.37 1.46
CA PRO A 19 -30.57 -26.26 2.15
C PRO A 19 -29.37 -25.41 2.57
N ALA A 20 -29.04 -25.45 3.87
CA ALA A 20 -27.77 -24.94 4.37
C ALA A 20 -26.66 -25.43 3.44
N ALA A 21 -25.84 -24.50 2.93
CA ALA A 21 -24.67 -24.83 2.15
C ALA A 21 -23.83 -25.80 2.98
N GLY A 22 -23.75 -27.05 2.52
CA GLY A 22 -22.91 -28.06 3.12
C GLY A 22 -21.47 -27.63 2.90
N MET A 23 -20.80 -27.32 4.00
CA MET A 23 -19.35 -27.20 4.10
C MET A 23 -18.71 -28.35 3.32
N ALA A 24 -17.87 -28.00 2.36
CA ALA A 24 -17.08 -28.98 1.63
C ALA A 24 -16.21 -29.76 2.63
N ALA A 25 -16.09 -31.06 2.38
CA ALA A 25 -15.37 -31.98 3.24
C ALA A 25 -13.90 -31.56 3.35
N ALA A 26 -13.44 -31.43 4.59
CA ALA A 26 -12.06 -31.23 4.98
C ALA A 26 -11.09 -32.11 4.17
N ASP A 27 -10.00 -31.50 3.74
CA ASP A 27 -8.86 -32.20 3.17
C ASP A 27 -8.36 -33.26 4.15
N ALA A 28 -8.42 -34.52 3.70
CA ALA A 28 -8.12 -35.69 4.51
C ALA A 28 -6.61 -35.90 4.76
N ASN A 29 -5.83 -34.82 4.78
CA ASN A 29 -4.42 -34.81 5.15
C ASN A 29 -4.07 -33.75 6.22
N ASP A 30 -5.07 -33.06 6.77
CA ASP A 30 -4.90 -32.21 7.95
C ASP A 30 -4.89 -33.09 9.22
N THR A 31 -3.71 -33.50 9.65
CA THR A 31 -3.52 -34.23 10.92
C THR A 31 -3.43 -33.32 12.13
N LEU A 32 -3.52 -32.00 11.94
CA LEU A 32 -3.47 -31.01 13.01
C LEU A 32 -4.91 -30.64 13.40
N ASN A 33 -5.19 -30.62 14.69
CA ASN A 33 -6.54 -30.36 15.18
C ASN A 33 -6.82 -28.85 15.18
N ARG A 34 -7.07 -28.27 13.99
CA ARG A 34 -7.43 -26.85 13.78
C ARG A 34 -8.83 -26.45 14.30
N THR A 35 -9.38 -27.19 15.26
CA THR A 35 -10.72 -26.92 15.82
C THR A 35 -10.70 -26.11 17.11
N ASN A 36 -9.50 -25.74 17.57
CA ASN A 36 -9.26 -24.83 18.68
C ASN A 36 -8.68 -23.47 18.21
N THR A 37 -8.63 -23.22 16.91
CA THR A 37 -8.18 -21.94 16.35
C THR A 37 -9.32 -20.92 16.37
N PHE A 38 -8.97 -19.63 16.49
CA PHE A 38 -9.84 -18.47 16.27
C PHE A 38 -10.94 -18.80 15.23
N PRO A 39 -12.23 -18.79 15.60
CA PRO A 39 -13.31 -19.39 14.80
C PRO A 39 -13.60 -18.65 13.48
N PHE A 40 -12.88 -17.57 13.20
CA PHE A 40 -13.11 -16.67 12.08
C PHE A 40 -11.93 -16.54 11.10
N ASP A 41 -10.79 -17.17 11.37
CA ASP A 41 -9.58 -17.14 10.53
C ASP A 41 -9.62 -18.11 9.33
N VAL A 42 -10.79 -18.66 9.01
CA VAL A 42 -10.94 -19.57 7.86
C VAL A 42 -10.67 -18.85 6.54
N LEU A 43 -10.89 -17.53 6.50
CA LEU A 43 -10.51 -16.71 5.35
C LEU A 43 -9.00 -16.74 5.10
N PHE A 44 -8.19 -16.89 6.15
CA PHE A 44 -6.73 -16.76 6.12
C PHE A 44 -6.00 -18.12 6.22
N ASP A 45 -6.64 -19.20 5.77
CA ASP A 45 -6.03 -20.54 5.64
C ASP A 45 -5.26 -20.72 4.31
N ASP A 46 -5.50 -19.87 3.31
CA ASP A 46 -4.86 -19.92 1.99
C ASP A 46 -4.83 -18.51 1.35
N TYR A 47 -4.09 -18.38 0.25
CA TYR A 47 -4.05 -17.15 -0.54
C TYR A 47 -5.30 -16.97 -1.40
N HIS A 48 -5.69 -15.72 -1.63
CA HIS A 48 -6.89 -15.34 -2.37
C HIS A 48 -6.64 -15.11 -3.85
N GLU A 49 -7.61 -15.44 -4.69
CA GLU A 49 -7.65 -14.88 -6.04
C GLU A 49 -8.02 -13.39 -6.00
N TYR A 50 -7.59 -12.61 -6.98
CA TYR A 50 -7.88 -11.16 -7.05
C TYR A 50 -9.37 -10.84 -6.83
N TYR A 51 -10.28 -11.57 -7.49
CA TYR A 51 -11.72 -11.32 -7.34
C TYR A 51 -12.27 -11.70 -5.96
N GLU A 52 -11.60 -12.60 -5.23
CA GLU A 52 -11.95 -12.94 -3.85
C GLU A 52 -11.52 -11.79 -2.92
N VAL A 53 -10.32 -11.22 -3.13
CA VAL A 53 -9.87 -10.01 -2.43
C VAL A 53 -10.89 -8.88 -2.60
N VAL A 54 -11.27 -8.58 -3.84
CA VAL A 54 -12.26 -7.52 -4.15
C VAL A 54 -13.61 -7.81 -3.50
N SER A 55 -14.07 -9.06 -3.54
CA SER A 55 -15.33 -9.46 -2.89
C SER A 55 -15.30 -9.25 -1.38
N GLU A 56 -14.18 -9.52 -0.71
CA GLU A 56 -14.05 -9.31 0.73
C GLU A 56 -13.96 -7.81 1.08
N LEU A 57 -13.23 -7.01 0.30
CA LEU A 57 -13.23 -5.54 0.49
C LEU A 57 -14.64 -4.95 0.36
N GLN A 58 -15.39 -5.37 -0.66
CA GLN A 58 -16.79 -4.96 -0.82
C GLN A 58 -17.67 -5.46 0.33
N ARG A 59 -17.39 -6.66 0.84
CA ARG A 59 -18.12 -7.20 1.99
C ARG A 59 -17.88 -6.36 3.24
N PHE A 60 -16.63 -5.95 3.52
CA PHE A 60 -16.34 -5.05 4.64
C PHE A 60 -17.13 -3.75 4.54
N ALA A 61 -17.15 -3.10 3.38
CA ALA A 61 -17.94 -1.88 3.16
C ALA A 61 -19.46 -2.10 3.29
N ASN A 62 -19.98 -3.25 2.85
CA ASN A 62 -21.41 -3.56 2.93
C ASN A 62 -21.86 -3.94 4.35
N ASP A 63 -21.02 -4.67 5.09
CA ASP A 63 -21.32 -5.14 6.44
C ASP A 63 -21.08 -4.02 7.47
N PHE A 64 -20.14 -3.10 7.21
CA PHE A 64 -19.75 -2.00 8.09
C PHE A 64 -19.72 -0.63 7.37
N PRO A 65 -20.84 -0.19 6.77
CA PRO A 65 -20.88 1.02 5.94
C PRO A 65 -20.67 2.31 6.73
N ASP A 66 -20.83 2.29 8.05
CA ASP A 66 -20.62 3.45 8.91
C ASP A 66 -19.13 3.73 9.15
N ILE A 67 -18.25 2.74 8.90
CA ILE A 67 -16.81 2.84 9.16
C ILE A 67 -15.90 2.40 8.00
N VAL A 68 -16.44 1.78 6.95
CA VAL A 68 -15.67 1.35 5.78
C VAL A 68 -16.26 1.92 4.50
N GLU A 69 -15.41 2.57 3.72
CA GLU A 69 -15.73 3.01 2.37
C GLU A 69 -14.86 2.30 1.35
N PHE A 70 -15.48 1.87 0.24
CA PHE A 70 -14.84 1.11 -0.83
C PHE A 70 -14.64 1.98 -2.05
N TYR A 71 -13.41 1.99 -2.58
CA TYR A 71 -13.01 2.85 -3.68
C TYR A 71 -12.50 2.05 -4.87
N THR A 72 -12.95 2.45 -6.07
CA THR A 72 -12.30 2.10 -7.33
C THR A 72 -11.25 3.17 -7.61
N LEU A 73 -10.00 2.90 -7.26
CA LEU A 73 -8.93 3.89 -7.32
C LEU A 73 -8.52 4.22 -8.75
N THR A 74 -8.73 3.32 -9.68
CA THR A 74 -8.49 3.54 -11.11
C THR A 74 -9.41 4.59 -11.72
N ASP A 75 -10.54 4.94 -11.07
CA ASP A 75 -11.36 6.10 -11.46
C ASP A 75 -10.61 7.44 -11.26
N LEU A 76 -9.53 7.45 -10.46
CA LEU A 76 -8.70 8.62 -10.23
C LEU A 76 -7.79 8.94 -11.43
N ILE A 77 -7.42 7.96 -12.25
CA ILE A 77 -6.36 8.14 -13.25
C ILE A 77 -6.93 8.32 -14.66
N PRO A 78 -6.23 9.04 -15.57
CA PRO A 78 -6.73 9.26 -16.92
C PRO A 78 -6.87 7.96 -17.73
N ALA A 79 -5.99 6.99 -17.48
CA ALA A 79 -6.02 5.69 -18.12
C ALA A 79 -7.29 4.89 -17.76
N GLY A 80 -7.87 5.16 -16.60
CA GLY A 80 -9.08 4.55 -16.07
C GLY A 80 -8.96 3.08 -15.65
N GLN A 81 -7.95 2.33 -16.11
CA GLN A 81 -7.75 0.90 -15.84
C GLN A 81 -6.27 0.51 -16.01
N THR A 82 -5.90 -0.70 -15.57
CA THR A 82 -4.59 -1.33 -15.84
C THR A 82 -4.43 -1.78 -17.31
N TRP A 83 -3.24 -2.26 -17.68
CA TRP A 83 -2.92 -2.70 -19.05
C TRP A 83 -3.80 -3.86 -19.55
N GLN A 84 -4.33 -4.68 -18.65
CA GLN A 84 -5.27 -5.77 -18.98
C GLN A 84 -6.72 -5.44 -18.62
N ALA A 85 -7.04 -4.15 -18.47
CA ALA A 85 -8.39 -3.63 -18.19
C ALA A 85 -8.97 -4.10 -16.84
N ASN A 86 -8.11 -4.26 -15.83
CA ASN A 86 -8.53 -4.50 -14.46
C ASN A 86 -8.51 -3.19 -13.66
N GLU A 87 -9.25 -3.21 -12.55
CA GLU A 87 -9.37 -2.05 -11.65
C GLU A 87 -8.44 -2.22 -10.45
N ILE A 88 -8.07 -1.12 -9.81
CA ILE A 88 -7.36 -1.15 -8.52
C ILE A 88 -8.35 -0.70 -7.47
N TYR A 89 -8.43 -1.45 -6.37
CA TYR A 89 -9.39 -1.20 -5.30
C TYR A 89 -8.67 -0.93 -4.00
N GLY A 90 -9.23 0.00 -3.24
CA GLY A 90 -8.82 0.31 -1.87
C GLY A 90 -10.02 0.49 -0.97
N ILE A 91 -9.75 0.49 0.34
CA ILE A 91 -10.74 0.86 1.34
C ILE A 91 -10.17 1.95 2.26
N LYS A 92 -11.05 2.87 2.68
CA LYS A 92 -10.83 3.74 3.83
C LYS A 92 -11.57 3.13 5.02
N ILE A 93 -10.90 3.06 6.17
CA ILE A 93 -11.50 2.69 7.45
C ILE A 93 -11.30 3.87 8.40
N SER A 94 -12.37 4.50 8.84
CA SER A 94 -12.39 5.50 9.92
C SER A 94 -13.79 5.56 10.50
N ASP A 95 -14.04 6.35 11.55
CA ASP A 95 -15.40 6.70 11.88
C ASP A 95 -16.00 7.64 10.83
N ASN A 96 -17.34 7.72 10.81
CA ASN A 96 -18.10 8.69 10.04
C ASN A 96 -17.92 8.71 8.50
N VAL A 97 -17.22 7.76 7.88
CA VAL A 97 -16.99 7.71 6.42
C VAL A 97 -18.29 7.88 5.60
N ALA A 98 -19.42 7.37 6.09
CA ALA A 98 -20.73 7.52 5.43
C ALA A 98 -21.25 8.98 5.33
N ASN A 99 -20.69 9.90 6.13
CA ASN A 99 -21.09 11.32 6.20
C ASN A 99 -20.03 12.26 5.61
N GLU A 100 -18.98 11.69 5.05
CA GLU A 100 -17.88 12.40 4.41
C GLU A 100 -18.04 12.38 2.89
N PRO A 101 -17.49 13.36 2.17
CA PRO A 101 -17.36 13.26 0.72
C PRO A 101 -16.30 12.23 0.33
N GLU A 102 -16.39 11.68 -0.88
CA GLU A 102 -15.37 10.77 -1.42
C GLU A 102 -13.97 11.42 -1.35
N PHE A 103 -13.00 10.62 -0.89
CA PHE A 103 -11.59 11.03 -0.70
C PHE A 103 -11.46 12.27 0.21
N TYR A 104 -12.25 12.31 1.28
CA TYR A 104 -12.04 13.24 2.39
C TYR A 104 -10.90 12.74 3.28
N ASP A 105 -10.06 13.69 3.70
CA ASP A 105 -8.98 13.50 4.66
C ASP A 105 -9.32 14.34 5.89
N ASP A 106 -9.69 13.69 7.00
CA ASP A 106 -10.12 14.41 8.21
C ASP A 106 -8.91 15.12 8.83
N PRO A 107 -8.91 16.47 8.92
CA PRO A 107 -7.79 17.23 9.47
C PRO A 107 -7.48 16.91 10.94
N ASP A 108 -8.41 16.33 11.69
CA ASP A 108 -8.25 15.98 13.11
C ASP A 108 -7.81 14.52 13.33
N GLU A 109 -7.65 13.71 12.27
CA GLU A 109 -7.26 12.31 12.36
C GLU A 109 -5.98 12.01 11.58
N GLU A 110 -5.02 11.34 12.22
CA GLU A 110 -3.82 10.86 11.51
C GLU A 110 -4.12 9.60 10.70
N THR A 111 -3.51 9.51 9.53
CA THR A 111 -3.78 8.47 8.54
C THR A 111 -2.62 7.49 8.42
N LEU A 112 -2.91 6.18 8.52
CA LEU A 112 -1.99 5.09 8.20
C LEU A 112 -2.29 4.56 6.80
N PHE A 113 -1.33 4.67 5.89
CA PHE A 113 -1.45 4.14 4.53
C PHE A 113 -0.74 2.79 4.40
N ILE A 114 -1.44 1.77 3.90
CA ILE A 114 -0.89 0.43 3.68
C ILE A 114 -1.15 0.00 2.23
N VAL A 115 -0.10 -0.44 1.56
CA VAL A 115 -0.18 -0.98 0.20
C VAL A 115 0.57 -2.30 0.11
N GLY A 116 0.01 -3.23 -0.66
CA GLY A 116 0.59 -4.54 -0.93
C GLY A 116 0.70 -4.80 -2.43
N ASN A 117 1.51 -5.80 -2.76
CA ASN A 117 1.60 -6.37 -4.10
C ASN A 117 2.03 -5.38 -5.21
N HIS A 118 3.07 -4.58 -4.97
CA HIS A 118 3.81 -3.96 -6.08
C HIS A 118 4.40 -5.04 -7.00
N HIS A 119 4.96 -6.09 -6.41
CA HIS A 119 5.47 -7.23 -7.16
C HIS A 119 4.51 -8.42 -7.13
N ALA A 120 4.18 -8.92 -8.32
CA ALA A 120 3.14 -9.93 -8.53
C ALA A 120 3.29 -11.20 -7.69
N ARG A 121 4.50 -11.76 -7.59
CA ARG A 121 4.81 -13.01 -6.87
C ARG A 121 4.73 -12.93 -5.35
N GLU A 122 4.59 -11.75 -4.75
CA GLU A 122 4.74 -11.55 -3.31
C GLU A 122 3.38 -11.75 -2.60
N TRP A 123 2.84 -12.96 -2.64
CA TRP A 123 1.42 -13.20 -2.31
C TRP A 123 1.05 -12.92 -0.84
N MET A 124 1.99 -13.07 0.10
CA MET A 124 1.75 -12.75 1.52
C MET A 124 1.37 -11.27 1.72
N THR A 125 1.88 -10.39 0.85
CA THR A 125 1.62 -8.95 0.93
C THR A 125 0.17 -8.57 0.64
N VAL A 126 -0.63 -9.49 0.07
CA VAL A 126 -2.06 -9.29 -0.18
C VAL A 126 -2.88 -9.64 1.07
N VAL A 127 -2.58 -10.78 1.70
CA VAL A 127 -3.34 -11.29 2.84
C VAL A 127 -3.05 -10.52 4.14
N THR A 128 -1.84 -9.99 4.31
CA THR A 128 -1.46 -9.19 5.49
C THR A 128 -2.32 -7.94 5.69
N PRO A 129 -2.46 -7.02 4.71
CA PRO A 129 -3.36 -5.88 4.84
C PRO A 129 -4.84 -6.28 4.90
N MET A 130 -5.25 -7.36 4.22
CA MET A 130 -6.62 -7.87 4.33
C MET A 130 -6.97 -8.35 5.73
N TYR A 131 -6.04 -9.02 6.41
CA TYR A 131 -6.23 -9.46 7.79
C TYR A 131 -6.41 -8.28 8.74
N PHE A 132 -5.62 -7.21 8.54
CA PHE A 132 -5.76 -5.99 9.32
C PHE A 132 -7.15 -5.36 9.16
N ALA A 133 -7.62 -5.21 7.91
CA ALA A 133 -8.97 -4.72 7.63
C ALA A 133 -10.07 -5.60 8.24
N TYR A 134 -9.90 -6.92 8.12
CA TYR A 134 -10.81 -7.90 8.70
C TYR A 134 -10.88 -7.75 10.24
N TYR A 135 -9.74 -7.68 10.91
CA TYR A 135 -9.65 -7.59 12.36
C TYR A 135 -10.32 -6.31 12.87
N LEU A 136 -9.97 -5.17 12.27
CA LEU A 136 -10.53 -3.87 12.60
C LEU A 136 -12.06 -3.84 12.48
N THR A 137 -12.60 -4.35 11.38
CA THR A 137 -14.05 -4.36 11.15
C THR A 137 -14.78 -5.36 12.03
N HIS A 138 -14.21 -6.55 12.24
CA HIS A 138 -14.82 -7.59 13.07
C HIS A 138 -15.01 -7.15 14.52
N PHE A 139 -14.00 -6.47 15.08
CA PHE A 139 -13.96 -6.11 16.49
C PHE A 139 -14.42 -4.68 16.78
N TYR A 140 -14.75 -3.88 15.76
CA TYR A 140 -15.32 -2.55 15.98
C TYR A 140 -16.64 -2.62 16.76
N GLY A 141 -16.69 -1.94 17.91
CA GLY A 141 -17.84 -1.92 18.81
C GLY A 141 -18.08 -3.24 19.57
N ALA A 142 -17.17 -4.22 19.46
CA ALA A 142 -17.24 -5.43 20.26
C ALA A 142 -16.92 -5.10 21.74
N PRO A 143 -17.63 -5.72 22.70
CA PRO A 143 -17.17 -5.68 24.09
C PRO A 143 -15.86 -6.46 24.22
N PRO A 144 -15.07 -6.24 25.29
CA PRO A 144 -13.96 -7.11 25.61
C PRO A 144 -14.38 -8.58 25.57
N THR A 145 -13.78 -9.39 24.70
CA THR A 145 -14.12 -10.80 24.52
C THR A 145 -12.93 -11.73 24.77
N ASP A 146 -13.27 -12.97 25.11
CA ASP A 146 -12.36 -14.11 25.13
C ASP A 146 -12.24 -14.59 23.68
N ASN A 147 -11.33 -13.99 22.95
CA ASN A 147 -11.22 -14.14 21.50
C ASN A 147 -10.26 -15.27 21.07
N ASP A 148 -9.38 -15.71 21.97
CA ASP A 148 -8.48 -16.85 21.83
C ASP A 148 -9.05 -18.17 22.41
N GLY A 149 -10.08 -18.11 23.24
CA GLY A 149 -10.77 -19.26 23.80
C GLY A 149 -10.09 -19.87 25.04
N ASP A 150 -9.24 -19.12 25.72
CA ASP A 150 -8.56 -19.54 26.96
C ASP A 150 -9.51 -19.53 28.19
N GLY A 151 -10.66 -18.85 28.07
CA GLY A 151 -11.66 -18.72 29.13
C GLY A 151 -11.60 -17.42 29.93
N LEU A 152 -10.74 -16.47 29.56
CA LEU A 152 -10.46 -15.20 30.21
C LEU A 152 -10.70 -14.03 29.25
N VAL A 153 -10.72 -12.81 29.80
CA VAL A 153 -10.89 -11.56 29.03
C VAL A 153 -9.79 -10.64 29.55
N ASN A 154 -8.57 -10.96 29.15
CA ASN A 154 -7.29 -10.61 29.76
C ASN A 154 -6.23 -10.38 28.67
N GLU A 155 -6.47 -9.41 27.79
CA GLU A 155 -5.51 -9.15 26.71
C GLU A 155 -4.31 -8.36 27.24
N ASP A 156 -3.24 -9.10 27.53
CA ASP A 156 -1.94 -8.54 27.86
C ASP A 156 -1.19 -8.17 26.57
N PRO A 157 -0.63 -6.95 26.47
CA PRO A 157 0.27 -6.59 25.38
C PRO A 157 1.42 -7.61 25.24
N ILE A 158 1.94 -7.80 24.02
CA ILE A 158 3.14 -8.62 23.76
C ILE A 158 4.40 -7.92 24.27
N ASP A 159 4.54 -7.84 25.59
CA ASP A 159 5.67 -7.27 26.31
C ASP A 159 6.31 -8.28 27.29
N GLY A 160 5.80 -9.52 27.32
CA GLY A 160 6.24 -10.56 28.25
C GLY A 160 5.88 -10.28 29.71
N VAL A 161 4.96 -9.34 29.95
CA VAL A 161 4.51 -8.93 31.29
C VAL A 161 3.05 -9.32 31.49
N ASP A 162 2.81 -10.03 32.59
CA ASP A 162 1.51 -10.23 33.21
C ASP A 162 0.99 -8.87 33.72
N ASN A 163 0.32 -8.11 32.86
CA ASN A 163 -0.03 -6.71 33.11
C ASN A 163 -1.28 -6.58 33.98
N ASP A 164 -2.14 -7.59 33.99
CA ASP A 164 -3.37 -7.62 34.77
C ASP A 164 -3.30 -8.49 36.06
N GLY A 165 -2.25 -9.30 36.19
CA GLY A 165 -1.93 -10.09 37.38
C GLY A 165 -2.66 -11.42 37.48
N ASP A 166 -3.19 -11.94 36.38
CA ASP A 166 -3.93 -13.21 36.33
C ASP A 166 -3.04 -14.45 36.24
N GLY A 167 -1.75 -14.26 35.96
CA GLY A 167 -0.73 -15.28 35.93
C GLY A 167 -0.35 -15.77 34.54
N GLU A 168 -0.89 -15.19 33.47
CA GLU A 168 -0.46 -15.38 32.09
C GLU A 168 0.55 -14.25 31.74
N GLN A 169 1.59 -14.54 30.96
CA GLN A 169 2.57 -13.52 30.57
C GLN A 169 2.22 -13.12 29.15
N GLY A 170 2.02 -11.81 28.90
CA GLY A 170 1.76 -11.30 27.56
C GLY A 170 2.67 -11.92 26.50
N GLY A 171 2.12 -12.89 25.79
CA GLY A 171 2.74 -13.63 24.71
C GLY A 171 3.96 -14.50 24.93
N ARG A 172 4.04 -15.57 24.12
CA ARG A 172 5.21 -16.46 24.12
C ARG A 172 6.39 -15.82 23.41
N VAL A 173 7.20 -15.13 24.20
CA VAL A 173 8.49 -14.59 23.76
C VAL A 173 9.65 -15.54 24.08
N ASP A 174 10.67 -15.55 23.21
CA ASP A 174 11.92 -16.25 23.48
C ASP A 174 12.77 -15.56 24.56
N ALA A 175 13.97 -16.11 24.83
CA ALA A 175 14.85 -15.58 25.87
C ALA A 175 15.33 -14.13 25.59
N GLU A 176 15.15 -13.65 24.36
CA GLU A 176 15.47 -12.32 23.88
C GLU A 176 14.24 -11.40 23.80
N GLY A 177 13.04 -11.90 24.13
CA GLY A 177 11.80 -11.12 24.10
C GLY A 177 11.11 -11.09 22.73
N ARG A 178 11.45 -12.01 21.81
CA ARG A 178 10.88 -12.09 20.47
C ARG A 178 9.70 -13.04 20.44
N ALA A 179 8.58 -12.64 19.85
CA ALA A 179 7.41 -13.51 19.79
C ALA A 179 7.66 -14.72 18.89
N LEU A 180 7.20 -15.90 19.31
CA LEU A 180 7.39 -17.16 18.60
C LEU A 180 6.30 -17.37 17.53
N PHE A 181 6.20 -16.46 16.57
CA PHE A 181 5.32 -16.60 15.39
C PHE A 181 5.96 -17.46 14.30
N ASP A 182 6.47 -18.64 14.66
CA ASP A 182 7.27 -19.46 13.74
C ASP A 182 6.47 -20.51 12.98
N GLY A 183 5.15 -20.62 13.22
CA GLY A 183 4.31 -21.61 12.54
C GLY A 183 4.62 -23.05 12.98
N ILE A 184 5.32 -23.24 14.09
CA ILE A 184 5.61 -24.53 14.71
C ILE A 184 4.86 -24.65 16.04
N ASP A 185 4.34 -25.85 16.32
CA ASP A 185 3.95 -26.27 17.67
C ASP A 185 5.21 -26.44 18.55
N ASN A 186 5.67 -25.34 19.14
CA ASN A 186 6.94 -25.28 19.87
C ASN A 186 6.93 -26.03 21.21
N ASP A 187 5.75 -26.24 21.81
CA ASP A 187 5.60 -26.93 23.10
C ASP A 187 5.02 -28.35 22.98
N GLY A 188 4.63 -28.75 21.77
CA GLY A 188 4.17 -30.09 21.43
C GLY A 188 2.75 -30.39 21.89
N ASP A 189 1.91 -29.37 22.07
CA ASP A 189 0.54 -29.49 22.55
C ASP A 189 -0.47 -29.86 21.44
N GLY A 190 -0.01 -29.83 20.18
CA GLY A 190 -0.78 -30.13 18.98
C GLY A 190 -1.39 -28.91 18.29
N VAL A 191 -1.07 -27.70 18.76
CA VAL A 191 -1.48 -26.40 18.22
C VAL A 191 -0.24 -25.66 17.72
N ILE A 192 -0.32 -25.07 16.53
CA ILE A 192 0.78 -24.24 16.02
C ILE A 192 0.90 -23.00 16.90
N ASP A 193 2.13 -22.61 17.27
CA ASP A 193 2.37 -21.35 17.98
C ASP A 193 2.11 -20.17 17.04
N GLU A 194 0.87 -19.69 17.09
CA GLU A 194 0.37 -18.57 16.30
C GLU A 194 0.25 -17.29 17.16
N GLY A 195 0.94 -17.22 18.32
CA GLY A 195 0.82 -16.15 19.32
C GLY A 195 -0.57 -16.10 19.92
N ILE A 196 -0.96 -17.18 20.61
CA ILE A 196 -2.37 -17.52 20.86
C ILE A 196 -3.06 -16.64 21.90
N ASP A 197 -2.39 -15.83 22.72
CA ASP A 197 -3.00 -15.03 23.81
C ASP A 197 -2.87 -13.50 23.66
N GLU A 198 -2.73 -13.00 22.43
CA GLU A 198 -1.94 -11.78 22.18
C GLU A 198 -2.52 -10.79 21.14
N ASP A 199 -3.83 -10.56 21.10
CA ASP A 199 -4.38 -9.53 20.22
C ASP A 199 -4.71 -8.22 20.96
N PRO A 200 -4.99 -7.13 20.23
CA PRO A 200 -5.32 -5.86 20.86
C PRO A 200 -6.76 -5.82 21.33
N ILE A 201 -6.96 -5.53 22.63
CA ILE A 201 -8.29 -5.40 23.24
C ILE A 201 -9.28 -4.68 22.32
N GLU A 202 -10.47 -5.23 22.12
CA GLU A 202 -11.44 -4.76 21.12
C GLU A 202 -11.89 -3.31 21.37
N ALA A 203 -11.81 -2.88 22.64
CA ALA A 203 -12.01 -1.49 23.03
C ALA A 203 -10.98 -0.55 22.39
N ARG A 204 -9.73 -1.00 22.22
CA ARG A 204 -8.64 -0.29 21.52
C ARG A 204 -8.92 -0.20 20.02
N VAL A 205 -9.41 -1.27 19.38
CA VAL A 205 -9.86 -1.23 17.97
C VAL A 205 -10.90 -0.13 17.77
N THR A 206 -11.92 -0.09 18.62
CA THR A 206 -12.96 0.94 18.56
C THR A 206 -12.41 2.34 18.79
N GLN A 207 -11.47 2.50 19.72
CA GLN A 207 -10.82 3.78 19.96
C GLN A 207 -10.02 4.25 18.74
N LEU A 208 -9.22 3.35 18.15
CA LEU A 208 -8.38 3.66 17.00
C LEU A 208 -9.23 4.08 15.80
N ILE A 209 -10.26 3.31 15.44
CA ILE A 209 -11.15 3.65 14.31
C ILE A 209 -11.86 5.00 14.53
N ASN A 210 -12.16 5.40 15.77
CA ASN A 210 -12.83 6.68 16.05
C ASN A 210 -11.88 7.89 16.15
N ASN A 211 -10.57 7.73 15.92
CA ASN A 211 -9.60 8.83 16.04
C ASN A 211 -8.49 8.74 15.00
N ARG A 212 -8.63 7.91 13.96
CA ARG A 212 -7.60 7.60 12.97
C ARG A 212 -8.24 7.16 11.68
N GLU A 213 -7.61 7.55 10.58
CA GLU A 213 -7.92 6.98 9.27
C GLU A 213 -6.94 5.88 8.89
N ILE A 214 -7.44 4.84 8.23
CA ILE A 214 -6.62 3.79 7.62
C ILE A 214 -6.98 3.69 6.14
N TRP A 215 -5.99 3.79 5.26
CA TRP A 215 -6.12 3.50 3.84
C TRP A 215 -5.40 2.20 3.50
N ILE A 216 -6.10 1.27 2.85
CA ILE A 216 -5.57 -0.04 2.48
C ILE A 216 -5.76 -0.31 0.99
N VAL A 217 -4.67 -0.65 0.30
CA VAL A 217 -4.63 -1.09 -1.10
C VAL A 217 -3.96 -2.48 -1.16
N PRO A 218 -4.71 -3.59 -1.04
CA PRO A 218 -4.10 -4.92 -0.91
C PRO A 218 -3.41 -5.42 -2.18
N VAL A 219 -3.93 -5.03 -3.35
CA VAL A 219 -3.43 -5.48 -4.66
C VAL A 219 -3.21 -4.27 -5.55
N LEU A 220 -1.99 -3.73 -5.54
CA LEU A 220 -1.61 -2.65 -6.45
C LEU A 220 -1.41 -3.15 -7.89
N ASN A 221 -0.90 -4.37 -8.07
CA ASN A 221 -0.59 -4.98 -9.37
C ASN A 221 -1.55 -6.14 -9.73
N PRO A 222 -2.85 -5.87 -10.01
CA PRO A 222 -3.84 -6.92 -10.22
C PRO A 222 -3.50 -7.81 -11.43
N ASP A 223 -3.00 -7.22 -12.51
CA ASP A 223 -2.65 -7.93 -13.74
C ASP A 223 -1.52 -8.94 -13.49
N GLY A 224 -0.43 -8.46 -12.88
CA GLY A 224 0.72 -9.30 -12.56
C GLY A 224 0.36 -10.36 -11.53
N TYR A 225 -0.41 -10.00 -10.49
CA TYR A 225 -0.87 -10.94 -9.45
C TYR A 225 -1.63 -12.12 -10.04
N MET A 226 -2.67 -11.85 -10.84
CA MET A 226 -3.44 -12.90 -11.50
C MET A 226 -2.56 -13.74 -12.42
N TYR A 227 -1.64 -13.11 -13.16
CA TYR A 227 -0.72 -13.82 -14.04
C TYR A 227 0.21 -14.76 -13.27
N ASP A 228 0.75 -14.37 -12.11
CA ASP A 228 1.58 -15.27 -11.31
C ASP A 228 0.76 -16.38 -10.63
N ARG A 229 -0.45 -16.05 -10.14
CA ARG A 229 -1.38 -17.00 -9.51
C ARG A 229 -1.82 -18.13 -10.44
N GLU A 230 -1.98 -17.85 -11.73
CA GLU A 230 -2.34 -18.86 -12.74
C GLU A 230 -1.28 -19.97 -12.90
N ASP A 231 0.00 -19.63 -12.79
CA ASP A 231 1.11 -20.58 -12.83
C ASP A 231 2.27 -20.08 -11.95
N PRO A 232 2.29 -20.51 -10.69
CA PRO A 232 3.28 -20.04 -9.70
C PRO A 232 4.72 -20.42 -10.05
N SER A 233 4.95 -21.28 -11.05
CA SER A 233 6.32 -21.55 -11.51
C SER A 233 6.97 -20.38 -12.25
N ARG A 234 6.19 -19.34 -12.59
CA ARG A 234 6.63 -18.13 -13.28
C ARG A 234 7.51 -17.24 -12.39
N PHE A 235 7.17 -17.10 -11.11
CA PHE A 235 7.77 -16.09 -10.22
C PHE A 235 7.75 -14.71 -10.88
N TRP A 236 6.62 -14.36 -11.47
CA TRP A 236 6.44 -13.10 -12.16
C TRP A 236 6.54 -11.93 -11.18
N ARG A 237 7.24 -10.86 -11.56
CA ARG A 237 7.52 -9.74 -10.66
C ARG A 237 6.77 -8.48 -11.06
N LYS A 238 6.89 -8.09 -12.33
CA LYS A 238 6.49 -6.78 -12.85
C LYS A 238 4.97 -6.68 -13.05
N ASN A 239 4.48 -5.53 -13.49
CA ASN A 239 3.11 -5.44 -14.05
C ASN A 239 3.05 -6.13 -15.43
N MET A 240 1.94 -5.94 -16.16
CA MET A 240 1.70 -6.57 -17.46
C MET A 240 1.71 -5.57 -18.62
N ARG A 241 2.55 -4.52 -18.57
CA ARG A 241 2.76 -3.65 -19.74
C ARG A 241 3.31 -4.43 -20.94
N ASP A 242 2.71 -4.27 -22.11
CA ASP A 242 3.25 -4.80 -23.38
C ASP A 242 4.33 -3.84 -23.89
N ASN A 243 5.61 -4.17 -23.66
CA ASN A 243 6.73 -3.28 -23.98
C ASN A 243 7.17 -3.40 -25.46
N ASP A 244 6.78 -4.46 -26.17
CA ASP A 244 7.18 -4.71 -27.56
C ASP A 244 6.02 -4.57 -28.59
N GLU A 245 4.85 -4.18 -28.11
CA GLU A 245 3.61 -3.93 -28.85
C GLU A 245 3.17 -5.14 -29.69
N ASN A 246 3.41 -6.36 -29.19
CA ASN A 246 3.09 -7.58 -29.92
C ASN A 246 1.67 -8.12 -29.64
N ASP A 247 0.88 -7.41 -28.83
CA ASP A 247 -0.46 -7.77 -28.34
C ASP A 247 -0.46 -9.07 -27.52
N ARG A 248 0.64 -9.39 -26.84
CA ARG A 248 0.75 -10.52 -25.91
C ARG A 248 1.51 -10.07 -24.69
N TYR A 249 1.05 -10.54 -23.55
CA TYR A 249 1.63 -10.21 -22.27
C TYR A 249 2.36 -11.41 -21.67
N GLY A 250 3.29 -11.11 -20.78
CA GLY A 250 3.97 -12.09 -19.94
C GLY A 250 5.17 -12.75 -20.58
N ASP A 251 5.72 -12.15 -21.64
CA ASP A 251 7.05 -12.52 -22.13
C ASP A 251 8.17 -11.93 -21.23
N THR A 252 9.43 -12.25 -21.49
CA THR A 252 10.52 -11.81 -20.60
C THR A 252 10.80 -10.31 -20.62
N CYS A 253 10.27 -9.58 -21.59
CA CYS A 253 10.50 -8.16 -21.81
C CYS A 253 9.28 -7.30 -21.51
N ASP A 254 8.13 -7.90 -21.30
CA ASP A 254 6.94 -7.24 -20.79
C ASP A 254 7.06 -6.83 -19.33
N GLY A 255 6.26 -5.83 -18.96
CA GLY A 255 6.09 -5.33 -17.61
C GLY A 255 7.14 -4.30 -17.20
N VAL A 256 6.74 -3.47 -16.25
CA VAL A 256 7.56 -2.50 -15.52
C VAL A 256 7.61 -2.90 -14.04
N ASP A 257 8.77 -2.75 -13.42
CA ASP A 257 8.91 -2.89 -11.98
C ASP A 257 8.28 -1.67 -11.32
N LEU A 258 7.08 -1.85 -10.76
CA LEU A 258 6.32 -0.77 -10.14
C LEU A 258 7.10 -0.10 -9.01
N ASN A 259 7.95 -0.84 -8.29
CA ASN A 259 8.77 -0.28 -7.21
C ASN A 259 10.12 0.27 -7.70
N ARG A 260 10.23 0.56 -9.00
CA ARG A 260 11.26 1.40 -9.63
C ARG A 260 10.65 2.52 -10.47
N ASN A 261 9.33 2.67 -10.41
CA ASN A 261 8.56 3.55 -11.28
C ASN A 261 8.02 4.79 -10.53
N TYR A 262 8.51 5.09 -9.34
CA TYR A 262 8.23 6.35 -8.66
C TYR A 262 9.25 7.41 -9.10
N PRO A 263 8.85 8.69 -9.18
CA PRO A 263 9.65 9.72 -9.82
C PRO A 263 10.79 10.24 -8.94
N LEU A 264 10.68 10.16 -7.60
CA LEU A 264 11.76 10.59 -6.72
C LEU A 264 13.04 9.81 -7.01
N GLU A 265 14.07 10.53 -7.47
CA GLU A 265 15.41 9.99 -7.70
C GLU A 265 15.37 8.80 -8.68
N TRP A 266 14.45 8.86 -9.66
CA TRP A 266 14.22 7.84 -10.69
C TRP A 266 15.43 7.66 -11.61
N SER A 267 15.68 6.44 -12.10
CA SER A 267 16.64 6.17 -13.19
C SER A 267 18.12 6.55 -12.92
N HIS A 268 18.55 6.63 -11.66
CA HIS A 268 19.92 7.02 -11.26
C HIS A 268 21.06 6.30 -11.99
N ASN A 269 20.94 5.00 -12.28
CA ASN A 269 21.99 4.27 -12.96
C ASN A 269 22.09 4.56 -14.47
N THR A 270 21.03 5.10 -15.05
CA THR A 270 20.81 5.16 -16.49
C THR A 270 20.80 6.59 -17.03
N GLN A 271 20.74 7.60 -16.16
CA GLN A 271 20.86 9.03 -16.49
C GLN A 271 22.25 9.50 -16.94
N GLY A 272 23.27 8.63 -16.98
CA GLY A 272 24.61 8.99 -17.47
C GLY A 272 25.41 9.95 -16.57
N ALA A 273 24.80 10.44 -15.50
CA ALA A 273 25.42 11.13 -14.38
C ALA A 273 25.30 10.24 -13.13
N ALA A 274 26.38 9.57 -12.75
CA ALA A 274 26.39 8.93 -11.44
C ALA A 274 26.32 10.04 -10.38
N LEU A 275 25.32 10.01 -9.51
CA LEU A 275 25.33 10.86 -8.32
C LEU A 275 26.64 10.62 -7.57
N ILE A 276 27.38 11.70 -7.35
CA ILE A 276 28.57 11.65 -6.50
C ILE A 276 28.06 11.82 -5.07
N GLY A 277 27.75 10.70 -4.42
CA GLY A 277 27.59 10.67 -2.97
C GLY A 277 28.90 11.07 -2.28
N ASP A 278 28.84 11.30 -0.97
CA ASP A 278 30.00 11.71 -0.16
C ASP A 278 31.22 10.77 -0.30
N ASP A 279 30.99 9.50 -0.70
CA ASP A 279 32.00 8.46 -0.85
C ASP A 279 32.27 8.00 -2.31
N GLY A 280 31.67 8.64 -3.32
CA GLY A 280 31.88 8.32 -4.74
C GLY A 280 30.58 8.08 -5.53
N PRO A 281 30.64 7.46 -6.73
CA PRO A 281 29.45 7.18 -7.52
C PRO A 281 28.53 6.19 -6.80
N GLU A 282 27.29 6.62 -6.56
CA GLU A 282 26.21 5.76 -6.05
C GLU A 282 25.62 4.99 -7.26
N LEU A 283 25.48 3.66 -7.13
CA LEU A 283 24.90 2.80 -8.16
C LEU A 283 23.70 2.08 -7.56
N THR A 284 22.53 2.30 -8.13
CA THR A 284 21.23 1.75 -7.73
C THR A 284 21.00 0.35 -8.35
N VAL A 285 19.81 -0.23 -8.20
CA VAL A 285 19.43 -1.51 -8.83
C VAL A 285 18.11 -1.29 -9.57
N ASP A 286 18.24 -0.65 -10.71
CA ASP A 286 17.24 -0.24 -11.69
C ASP A 286 17.87 -0.38 -13.09
N ASP A 287 17.07 -0.56 -14.13
CA ASP A 287 17.56 -0.78 -15.50
C ASP A 287 16.63 -0.13 -16.55
N ASP A 288 17.22 0.40 -17.63
CA ASP A 288 16.52 0.92 -18.83
C ASP A 288 16.07 -0.21 -19.76
N ASN A 289 16.64 -1.42 -19.59
CA ASN A 289 16.34 -2.56 -20.43
C ASN A 289 14.95 -3.15 -20.08
N PRO A 290 13.97 -3.14 -21.01
CA PRO A 290 12.64 -3.71 -20.76
C PRO A 290 12.66 -5.17 -20.31
N CYS A 291 13.69 -5.92 -20.71
CA CYS A 291 13.87 -7.32 -20.33
C CYS A 291 14.49 -7.55 -18.95
N SER A 292 14.70 -6.48 -18.17
CA SER A 292 15.16 -6.57 -16.79
C SER A 292 13.98 -6.77 -15.84
N ASP A 293 14.22 -7.51 -14.76
CA ASP A 293 13.26 -7.66 -13.65
C ASP A 293 13.07 -6.35 -12.87
N VAL A 294 14.02 -5.42 -12.99
CA VAL A 294 14.02 -4.10 -12.35
C VAL A 294 13.92 -2.97 -13.38
N TYR A 295 13.23 -3.24 -14.49
CA TYR A 295 12.96 -2.23 -15.52
C TYR A 295 12.11 -1.10 -14.94
N HIS A 296 12.66 0.11 -14.88
CA HIS A 296 12.05 1.26 -14.18
C HIS A 296 10.97 1.98 -14.98
N GLY A 297 10.70 1.52 -16.20
CA GLY A 297 9.67 2.06 -17.07
C GLY A 297 10.24 2.89 -18.22
N PRO A 298 9.35 3.35 -19.12
CA PRO A 298 9.74 4.19 -20.25
C PRO A 298 10.20 5.56 -19.74
N ARG A 299 11.12 6.16 -20.50
CA ARG A 299 11.43 7.58 -20.39
C ARG A 299 10.43 8.37 -21.24
N ASP A 300 9.90 9.47 -20.72
CA ASP A 300 9.18 10.44 -21.54
C ASP A 300 10.19 11.34 -22.26
N PHE A 301 9.87 11.71 -23.48
CA PHE A 301 10.69 12.61 -24.30
C PHE A 301 9.84 13.74 -24.90
N ASN A 302 8.57 13.85 -24.48
CA ASN A 302 7.72 14.96 -24.85
C ASN A 302 8.11 16.19 -24.04
N ASP A 303 8.05 17.32 -24.73
CA ASP A 303 8.19 18.67 -24.20
C ASP A 303 6.76 19.19 -24.04
N ASP A 304 6.22 19.03 -22.83
CA ASP A 304 4.81 19.28 -22.51
C ASP A 304 4.56 20.74 -22.12
N ASP A 305 5.60 21.47 -21.66
CA ASP A 305 5.53 22.89 -21.26
C ASP A 305 6.03 23.88 -22.35
N GLY A 306 6.78 23.40 -23.34
CA GLY A 306 7.25 24.18 -24.48
C GLY A 306 8.48 25.04 -24.20
N ASP A 307 9.19 24.79 -23.10
CA ASP A 307 10.42 25.49 -22.72
C ASP A 307 11.61 25.15 -23.66
N CYS A 308 11.50 24.00 -24.34
CA CYS A 308 12.44 23.48 -25.31
C CYS A 308 12.25 24.14 -26.70
N ASP A 309 12.31 25.47 -26.72
CA ASP A 309 12.04 26.26 -27.92
C ASP A 309 13.13 26.03 -29.00
N GLU A 310 12.74 25.55 -30.19
CA GLU A 310 13.57 25.34 -31.39
C GLU A 310 14.23 26.65 -31.90
N GLY A 311 15.20 27.22 -31.17
CA GLY A 311 15.68 28.58 -31.43
C GLY A 311 17.19 28.79 -31.43
N PHE A 312 17.96 28.02 -30.66
CA PHE A 312 19.39 28.27 -30.50
C PHE A 312 20.23 27.13 -31.09
N PHE A 313 20.98 27.45 -32.14
CA PHE A 313 21.91 26.57 -32.88
C PHE A 313 23.04 25.93 -32.03
N LEU A 314 22.96 25.96 -30.69
CA LEU A 314 23.97 25.48 -29.76
C LEU A 314 23.44 24.59 -28.61
N ASN A 315 22.13 24.41 -28.42
CA ASN A 315 21.59 23.48 -27.40
C ASN A 315 20.51 22.57 -28.02
N PRO A 316 20.88 21.43 -28.65
CA PRO A 316 19.91 20.40 -28.96
C PRO A 316 19.49 19.72 -27.65
N CYS A 317 18.20 19.51 -27.39
CA CYS A 317 17.74 18.71 -26.24
C CYS A 317 18.48 17.37 -26.26
N VAL A 318 19.39 17.17 -25.31
CA VAL A 318 20.17 15.94 -25.17
C VAL A 318 19.48 15.06 -24.13
N VAL A 319 19.58 13.73 -24.30
CA VAL A 319 19.21 12.76 -23.26
C VAL A 319 19.89 13.17 -21.94
N GLY A 320 19.10 13.43 -20.90
CA GLY A 320 19.54 13.91 -19.58
C GLY A 320 19.61 15.43 -19.41
N ASP A 321 19.22 16.26 -20.40
CA ASP A 321 19.09 17.71 -20.19
C ASP A 321 17.93 18.05 -19.22
N GLN A 322 16.94 17.17 -19.07
CA GLN A 322 15.84 17.20 -18.08
C GLN A 322 16.29 16.87 -16.64
N ASN A 323 17.60 16.76 -16.37
CA ASN A 323 18.13 16.45 -15.04
C ASN A 323 19.55 17.05 -14.81
N THR A 324 19.93 18.07 -15.60
CA THR A 324 21.27 18.68 -15.48
C THR A 324 21.29 19.87 -14.55
N GLY A 325 21.26 19.57 -13.25
CA GLY A 325 21.66 20.54 -12.22
C GLY A 325 22.96 21.29 -12.59
N ASP A 326 22.85 22.61 -12.55
CA ASP A 326 23.95 23.60 -12.40
C ASP A 326 24.81 23.98 -13.63
N VAL A 327 24.46 23.60 -14.87
CA VAL A 327 25.19 24.09 -16.07
C VAL A 327 24.39 25.07 -16.93
N THR A 328 23.06 24.93 -16.98
CA THR A 328 22.14 25.77 -17.77
C THR A 328 21.28 26.69 -16.90
N GLY A 329 21.11 26.38 -15.61
CA GLY A 329 20.18 27.09 -14.73
C GLY A 329 18.72 26.65 -14.91
N VAL A 330 18.52 25.50 -15.55
CA VAL A 330 17.25 24.78 -15.67
C VAL A 330 17.43 23.51 -14.83
N ASP A 331 16.59 23.36 -13.81
CA ASP A 331 16.62 22.32 -12.80
C ASP A 331 15.24 21.68 -12.85
N GLU A 332 15.17 20.44 -13.36
CA GLU A 332 13.92 19.71 -13.58
C GLU A 332 13.98 18.42 -12.75
N ASP A 333 13.84 18.60 -11.44
CA ASP A 333 13.59 17.47 -10.56
C ASP A 333 12.14 16.97 -10.81
N PRO A 334 11.81 15.71 -10.48
CA PRO A 334 10.41 15.30 -10.37
C PRO A 334 9.65 16.29 -9.49
N PRO A 335 8.37 16.65 -9.82
CA PRO A 335 7.70 17.87 -9.40
C PRO A 335 8.11 18.24 -7.99
N ASP A 336 9.03 19.21 -7.87
CA ASP A 336 9.64 19.44 -6.57
C ASP A 336 8.52 19.84 -5.59
N ALA A 337 8.61 19.38 -4.34
CA ALA A 337 7.57 19.66 -3.35
C ALA A 337 7.44 21.16 -3.00
N LEU A 338 8.23 22.03 -3.63
CA LEU A 338 8.20 23.48 -3.47
C LEU A 338 7.44 24.18 -4.60
N HIS A 339 7.27 23.54 -5.76
CA HIS A 339 6.72 24.15 -6.98
C HIS A 339 7.28 25.56 -7.18
N ASP A 340 8.61 25.69 -7.08
CA ASP A 340 9.28 26.96 -7.34
C ASP A 340 9.42 27.12 -8.87
N ASP A 341 8.79 28.16 -9.42
CA ASP A 341 9.06 28.68 -10.77
C ASP A 341 10.50 29.24 -10.80
N LYS A 342 11.49 28.35 -10.88
CA LYS A 342 12.92 28.68 -10.75
C LYS A 342 13.46 29.44 -11.96
N ASP A 343 12.79 29.37 -13.11
CA ASP A 343 13.15 30.10 -14.33
C ASP A 343 12.34 31.40 -14.56
N GLU A 344 11.35 31.67 -13.69
CA GLU A 344 10.47 32.84 -13.67
C GLU A 344 9.58 32.99 -14.92
N ASP A 345 9.19 31.89 -15.56
CA ASP A 345 8.34 31.89 -16.77
C ASP A 345 6.83 32.00 -16.46
N GLY A 346 6.46 31.76 -15.20
CA GLY A 346 5.10 31.86 -14.66
C GLY A 346 4.29 30.56 -14.73
N MET A 347 4.91 29.45 -15.10
CA MET A 347 4.38 28.09 -15.03
C MET A 347 5.15 27.27 -13.97
N VAL A 348 4.63 26.09 -13.62
CA VAL A 348 5.14 25.25 -12.52
C VAL A 348 5.09 23.76 -12.91
N ASP A 349 5.05 23.50 -14.21
CA ASP A 349 4.79 22.22 -14.84
C ASP A 349 6.04 21.67 -15.52
N GLU A 350 6.98 21.20 -14.71
CA GLU A 350 8.21 20.54 -15.18
C GLU A 350 7.90 19.25 -15.99
N ASP A 351 8.68 18.99 -17.05
CA ASP A 351 8.57 17.77 -17.86
C ASP A 351 9.00 16.55 -17.04
N LYS A 352 8.09 15.58 -16.85
CA LYS A 352 8.45 14.32 -16.21
C LYS A 352 9.35 13.48 -17.12
N GLU A 353 10.65 13.40 -16.86
CA GLU A 353 11.56 12.50 -17.58
C GLU A 353 11.12 11.01 -17.44
N GLY A 354 10.49 10.65 -16.32
CA GLY A 354 9.96 9.32 -16.07
C GLY A 354 9.34 9.17 -14.67
N GLY A 355 9.03 7.93 -14.28
CA GLY A 355 8.22 7.67 -13.09
C GLY A 355 6.73 7.97 -13.31
N PHE A 356 5.85 7.32 -12.55
CA PHE A 356 4.39 7.34 -12.72
C PHE A 356 3.93 7.08 -14.17
N SER A 357 4.64 6.21 -14.90
CA SER A 357 4.27 5.83 -16.27
C SER A 357 3.26 4.68 -16.32
N GLU A 358 3.04 4.02 -15.19
CA GLU A 358 2.15 2.87 -15.09
C GLU A 358 0.84 3.26 -14.37
N PRO A 359 -0.33 2.75 -14.82
CA PRO A 359 -1.60 2.98 -14.14
C PRO A 359 -1.54 2.65 -12.64
N GLU A 360 -0.81 1.60 -12.28
CA GLU A 360 -0.65 1.16 -10.89
C GLU A 360 0.05 2.21 -10.01
N THR A 361 1.15 2.81 -10.46
CA THR A 361 1.85 3.84 -9.68
C THR A 361 1.13 5.19 -9.75
N GLN A 362 0.46 5.50 -10.86
CA GLN A 362 -0.40 6.69 -10.98
C GLN A 362 -1.56 6.67 -9.98
N VAL A 363 -2.13 5.51 -9.66
CA VAL A 363 -3.17 5.43 -8.62
C VAL A 363 -2.66 5.96 -7.27
N ILE A 364 -1.41 5.69 -6.91
CA ILE A 364 -0.81 6.21 -5.67
C ILE A 364 -0.64 7.72 -5.75
N GLU A 365 -0.08 8.23 -6.86
CA GLU A 365 0.07 9.66 -7.11
C GLU A 365 -1.26 10.42 -6.95
N TYR A 366 -2.29 9.97 -7.66
CA TYR A 366 -3.56 10.68 -7.67
C TYR A 366 -4.31 10.51 -6.36
N LEU A 367 -4.12 9.40 -5.64
CA LEU A 367 -4.68 9.24 -4.30
C LEU A 367 -4.07 10.25 -3.33
N THR A 368 -2.74 10.38 -3.27
CA THR A 368 -2.11 11.32 -2.33
C THR A 368 -2.45 12.77 -2.68
N TRP A 369 -2.49 13.11 -3.97
CA TRP A 369 -2.96 14.42 -4.42
C TRP A 369 -4.42 14.68 -4.10
N ARG A 370 -5.27 13.66 -4.18
CA ARG A 370 -6.69 13.83 -3.90
C ARG A 370 -6.95 14.11 -2.42
N LEU A 371 -6.08 13.60 -1.56
CA LEU A 371 -6.10 13.78 -0.10
C LEU A 371 -5.43 15.08 0.36
N ASP A 372 -4.67 15.76 -0.52
CA ASP A 372 -3.97 16.98 -0.16
C ASP A 372 -4.92 18.11 0.31
N ILE A 373 -4.53 18.77 1.40
CA ILE A 373 -5.31 19.85 2.01
C ILE A 373 -4.85 21.20 1.46
N TYR A 374 -5.71 21.83 0.66
CA TYR A 374 -5.44 23.15 0.07
C TYR A 374 -5.87 24.30 0.99
N GLU A 375 -5.03 25.33 1.15
CA GLU A 375 -5.30 26.45 2.07
C GLU A 375 -6.49 27.34 1.67
N ASP A 376 -6.76 27.45 0.37
CA ASP A 376 -7.85 28.24 -0.20
C ASP A 376 -9.22 27.54 -0.08
N TYR A 377 -9.22 26.23 0.19
CA TYR A 377 -10.42 25.43 0.40
C TYR A 377 -10.19 24.32 1.44
N PRO A 378 -10.19 24.69 2.73
CA PRO A 378 -9.89 23.75 3.81
C PRO A 378 -10.95 22.64 3.94
N GLN A 379 -10.53 21.51 4.51
CA GLN A 379 -11.36 20.29 4.63
C GLN A 379 -12.68 20.54 5.39
N ASP A 380 -12.67 21.38 6.43
CA ASP A 380 -13.88 21.75 7.17
C ASP A 380 -14.94 22.44 6.29
N GLN A 381 -14.48 23.28 5.36
CA GLN A 381 -15.34 23.91 4.37
C GLN A 381 -15.81 22.91 3.31
N TYR A 382 -14.96 21.97 2.89
CA TYR A 382 -15.32 20.92 1.96
C TYR A 382 -16.43 20.02 2.51
N LEU A 383 -16.29 19.56 3.75
CA LEU A 383 -17.29 18.76 4.45
C LEU A 383 -18.61 19.51 4.60
N ALA A 384 -18.57 20.78 5.02
CA ALA A 384 -19.77 21.59 5.18
C ALA A 384 -20.55 21.77 3.86
N ASP A 385 -19.85 22.06 2.77
CA ASP A 385 -20.46 22.21 1.45
C ASP A 385 -21.05 20.89 0.94
N TYR A 386 -20.37 19.76 1.16
CA TYR A 386 -20.91 18.42 0.85
C TYR A 386 -22.21 18.14 1.62
N GLN A 387 -22.22 18.37 2.94
CA GLN A 387 -23.38 18.15 3.80
C GLN A 387 -24.57 19.08 3.46
N ASP A 388 -24.29 20.29 2.97
CA ASP A 388 -25.30 21.24 2.50
C ASP A 388 -25.73 20.99 1.04
N GLY A 389 -25.13 20.02 0.34
CA GLY A 389 -25.41 19.68 -1.06
C GLY A 389 -24.98 20.77 -2.06
N ILE A 390 -23.94 21.53 -1.71
CA ILE A 390 -23.38 22.62 -2.50
C ILE A 390 -22.30 22.08 -3.43
N THR A 391 -22.55 22.07 -4.73
CA THR A 391 -21.53 21.77 -5.74
C THR A 391 -20.84 23.08 -6.17
N ARG A 392 -19.51 23.13 -6.06
CA ARG A 392 -18.71 24.28 -6.54
C ARG A 392 -17.99 23.96 -7.85
N ALA A 393 -17.71 25.01 -8.63
CA ALA A 393 -16.97 24.87 -9.89
C ALA A 393 -15.45 24.72 -9.71
N ASN A 394 -14.94 24.99 -8.49
CA ASN A 394 -13.55 24.78 -8.07
C ASN A 394 -13.42 23.58 -7.12
N TRP A 395 -14.42 22.70 -7.09
CA TRP A 395 -14.21 21.35 -6.60
C TRP A 395 -12.99 20.78 -7.32
N PRO A 396 -12.13 20.02 -6.65
CA PRO A 396 -11.00 19.35 -7.29
C PRO A 396 -11.55 18.22 -8.19
N ASP A 397 -12.20 18.60 -9.29
CA ASP A 397 -12.31 17.73 -10.45
C ASP A 397 -10.89 17.62 -10.99
N MET A 398 -10.24 16.48 -10.75
CA MET A 398 -8.88 16.22 -11.23
C MET A 398 -8.77 16.35 -12.75
N PHE A 399 -9.90 16.19 -13.46
CA PHE A 399 -10.00 16.36 -14.90
C PHE A 399 -11.08 17.38 -15.26
N VAL A 400 -10.66 18.47 -15.89
CA VAL A 400 -11.59 19.41 -16.53
C VAL A 400 -11.59 19.16 -18.02
N ALA A 401 -12.78 18.97 -18.60
CA ALA A 401 -12.92 18.84 -20.04
C ALA A 401 -12.49 20.15 -20.73
N ALA A 402 -11.47 20.06 -21.57
CA ALA A 402 -11.06 21.09 -22.51
C ALA A 402 -12.18 21.40 -23.51
N SER A 403 -12.06 22.56 -24.16
CA SER A 403 -13.07 23.05 -25.11
C SER A 403 -13.22 22.19 -26.37
N ASP A 404 -12.27 21.32 -26.66
CA ASP A 404 -12.27 20.33 -27.75
C ASP A 404 -12.76 18.93 -27.31
N GLY A 405 -13.01 18.73 -26.02
CA GLY A 405 -13.46 17.46 -25.44
C GLY A 405 -12.32 16.53 -25.03
N GLU A 406 -11.05 16.95 -25.11
CA GLU A 406 -9.96 16.31 -24.37
C GLU A 406 -10.07 16.66 -22.88
N TYR A 407 -9.47 15.85 -22.01
CA TYR A 407 -9.43 16.16 -20.59
C TYR A 407 -8.11 16.87 -20.31
N ILE A 408 -8.17 18.09 -19.76
CA ILE A 408 -7.01 18.75 -19.17
C ILE A 408 -6.98 18.33 -17.70
N ARG A 409 -5.81 17.92 -17.23
CA ARG A 409 -5.56 17.77 -15.80
C ARG A 409 -5.70 19.15 -15.17
N ASN A 410 -6.75 19.35 -14.39
CA ASN A 410 -6.87 20.61 -13.67
C ASN A 410 -6.09 20.47 -12.39
N TYR A 411 -4.77 20.62 -12.51
CA TYR A 411 -3.98 20.98 -11.37
C TYR A 411 -4.48 22.34 -10.90
N ARG A 412 -4.80 22.46 -9.61
CA ARG A 412 -4.70 23.78 -9.00
C ARG A 412 -3.28 24.24 -9.26
N SER A 413 -3.11 25.46 -9.77
CA SER A 413 -1.79 26.07 -10.05
C SER A 413 -1.04 26.43 -8.76
N GLU A 414 -1.35 25.74 -7.66
CA GLU A 414 -0.95 26.01 -6.29
C GLU A 414 -0.06 24.84 -5.88
N ALA A 415 1.08 25.14 -5.26
CA ALA A 415 2.09 24.16 -4.88
C ALA A 415 1.47 22.93 -4.18
N HIS A 416 1.92 21.72 -4.55
CA HIS A 416 1.70 20.51 -3.76
C HIS A 416 2.28 20.73 -2.37
N ASP A 417 1.41 20.93 -1.38
CA ASP A 417 1.84 21.40 -0.07
C ASP A 417 2.18 20.21 0.87
N MET A 418 2.15 18.97 0.37
CA MET A 418 2.33 17.75 1.17
C MET A 418 1.40 17.74 2.38
N LYS A 419 0.17 18.23 2.18
CA LYS A 419 -0.76 18.66 3.23
C LYS A 419 -1.86 17.62 3.58
N HIS A 420 -1.78 16.38 3.08
CA HIS A 420 -2.61 15.22 3.52
C HIS A 420 -2.19 14.51 4.83
N ASN A 421 -3.09 13.92 5.61
CA ASN A 421 -2.80 13.35 6.93
C ASN A 421 -2.14 11.96 6.96
N ILE A 422 -1.63 11.46 5.83
CA ILE A 422 -0.80 10.23 5.80
C ILE A 422 0.52 10.43 6.55
N MET A 423 0.50 10.15 7.86
CA MET A 423 1.67 10.31 8.74
C MET A 423 2.63 9.12 8.66
N ASN A 424 2.08 7.90 8.63
CA ASN A 424 2.83 6.66 8.49
C ASN A 424 2.39 5.93 7.22
N SER A 425 3.34 5.29 6.54
CA SER A 425 3.02 4.43 5.40
C SER A 425 3.81 3.12 5.41
N ILE A 426 3.16 2.04 4.95
CA ILE A 426 3.73 0.70 4.86
C ILE A 426 3.54 0.17 3.44
N SER A 427 4.65 -0.15 2.77
CA SER A 427 4.65 -0.98 1.57
C SER A 427 5.06 -2.40 1.94
N TYR A 428 4.11 -3.34 1.91
CA TYR A 428 4.41 -4.74 2.14
C TYR A 428 5.03 -5.38 0.89
N HIS A 429 6.19 -5.97 1.12
CA HIS A 429 6.93 -6.77 0.16
C HIS A 429 7.20 -8.17 0.72
N ALA A 430 7.68 -9.08 -0.10
CA ALA A 430 8.27 -10.32 0.36
C ALA A 430 9.45 -10.66 -0.57
N CYS A 431 10.59 -11.14 -0.10
CA CYS A 431 10.87 -11.70 1.22
C CYS A 431 12.18 -11.13 1.75
N SER A 432 12.41 -11.26 3.06
CA SER A 432 13.73 -11.18 3.75
C SER A 432 13.63 -11.06 5.27
N GLU A 433 12.44 -10.85 5.86
CA GLU A 433 12.27 -10.55 7.29
C GLU A 433 12.90 -9.21 7.69
N LEU A 434 12.60 -8.14 6.95
CA LEU A 434 13.26 -6.83 7.11
C LEU A 434 12.29 -5.66 7.20
N TYR A 435 12.65 -4.71 8.06
CA TYR A 435 12.17 -3.33 7.97
C TYR A 435 13.18 -2.49 7.19
N ILE A 436 12.66 -1.73 6.24
CA ILE A 436 13.42 -0.84 5.36
C ILE A 436 12.77 0.53 5.42
N TRP A 437 13.59 1.56 5.50
CA TRP A 437 13.17 2.95 5.46
C TRP A 437 14.18 3.75 4.62
N PRO A 438 13.84 4.98 4.23
CA PRO A 438 14.67 5.78 3.33
C PRO A 438 16.10 6.01 3.84
N TRP A 439 17.03 6.43 3.00
CA TRP A 439 16.90 6.46 1.53
C TRP A 439 17.30 5.10 0.95
N GLY A 440 16.59 4.65 -0.07
CA GLY A 440 16.97 3.51 -0.92
C GLY A 440 18.09 3.87 -1.90
N TYR A 441 18.08 5.09 -2.45
CA TYR A 441 18.97 5.46 -3.57
C TYR A 441 20.40 5.82 -3.17
N LYS A 442 20.63 6.15 -1.89
CA LYS A 442 21.94 6.58 -1.39
C LYS A 442 22.26 6.03 -0.01
N ASN A 443 23.55 5.97 0.31
CA ASN A 443 24.03 5.56 1.63
C ASN A 443 23.77 6.56 2.76
N GLN A 444 23.50 7.82 2.44
CA GLN A 444 23.30 8.84 3.46
C GLN A 444 21.97 8.60 4.16
N ASP A 445 21.98 8.63 5.50
CA ASP A 445 20.75 8.54 6.27
C ASP A 445 19.83 9.76 6.04
N PRO A 446 18.50 9.55 5.98
CA PRO A 446 17.54 10.62 5.92
C PRO A 446 17.59 11.48 7.19
N PRO A 447 17.16 12.76 7.13
CA PRO A 447 17.20 13.66 8.29
C PRO A 447 16.52 13.10 9.55
N HIS A 448 15.49 12.27 9.37
CA HIS A 448 14.67 11.70 10.45
C HIS A 448 14.99 10.23 10.78
N GLU A 449 16.12 9.70 10.32
CA GLU A 449 16.56 8.32 10.54
C GLU A 449 16.35 7.81 11.97
N LEU A 450 16.85 8.57 12.96
CA LEU A 450 16.81 8.15 14.35
C LEU A 450 15.36 8.05 14.89
N TYR A 451 14.45 8.88 14.37
CA TYR A 451 13.04 8.77 14.74
C TYR A 451 12.46 7.48 14.16
N MET A 452 12.70 7.24 12.86
CA MET A 452 12.19 6.07 12.15
C MET A 452 12.69 4.76 12.75
N GLU A 453 14.00 4.68 13.03
CA GLU A 453 14.61 3.52 13.68
C GLU A 453 13.95 3.26 15.04
N ASN A 454 13.75 4.30 15.86
CA ASN A 454 13.14 4.12 17.19
C ASN A 454 11.68 3.66 17.11
N GLN A 455 10.95 4.08 16.09
CA GLN A 455 9.56 3.68 15.87
C GLN A 455 9.45 2.18 15.52
N VAL A 456 10.36 1.65 14.68
CA VAL A 456 10.33 0.22 14.30
C VAL A 456 11.16 -0.69 15.20
N LYS A 457 12.03 -0.15 16.07
CA LYS A 457 12.90 -0.97 16.93
C LYS A 457 12.14 -1.92 17.86
N GLY A 458 11.03 -1.45 18.42
CA GLY A 458 10.14 -2.31 19.22
C GLY A 458 9.52 -3.42 18.37
N LEU A 459 9.12 -3.07 17.15
CA LEU A 459 8.53 -3.99 16.16
C LEU A 459 9.53 -5.03 15.67
N MET A 460 10.77 -4.65 15.43
CA MET A 460 11.87 -5.57 15.08
C MET A 460 12.13 -6.58 16.21
N ASN A 461 12.09 -6.14 17.46
CA ASN A 461 12.20 -7.08 18.59
C ASN A 461 10.99 -8.01 18.66
N LEU A 462 9.77 -7.50 18.45
CA LEU A 462 8.55 -8.31 18.45
C LEU A 462 8.59 -9.38 17.35
N THR A 463 8.87 -8.96 16.13
CA THR A 463 8.82 -9.80 14.92
C THR A 463 10.07 -10.66 14.72
N GLY A 464 11.19 -10.29 15.34
CA GLY A 464 12.51 -10.87 15.06
C GLY A 464 13.12 -10.42 13.73
N TYR A 465 12.51 -9.47 13.03
CA TYR A 465 12.97 -8.96 11.73
C TYR A 465 14.20 -8.07 11.89
N GLY A 466 15.07 -8.12 10.88
CA GLY A 466 16.26 -7.28 10.76
C GLY A 466 15.97 -5.90 10.18
N ASN A 467 17.03 -5.14 9.96
CA ASN A 467 16.97 -3.92 9.16
C ASN A 467 17.87 -4.04 7.92
N TRP A 468 17.46 -3.41 6.83
CA TRP A 468 18.15 -3.46 5.53
C TRP A 468 19.61 -2.99 5.57
N LYS A 469 19.84 -1.87 6.27
CA LYS A 469 21.13 -1.18 6.28
C LYS A 469 22.23 -2.01 6.96
N ASP A 470 21.90 -2.69 8.05
CA ASP A 470 22.82 -3.56 8.78
C ASP A 470 23.14 -4.87 8.03
N GLU A 471 22.22 -5.32 7.16
CA GLU A 471 22.41 -6.51 6.33
C GLU A 471 23.21 -6.26 5.05
N GLY A 472 23.66 -5.01 4.84
CA GLY A 472 24.50 -4.63 3.71
C GLY A 472 23.75 -4.64 2.39
N GLY A 473 22.47 -4.23 2.43
CA GLY A 473 21.53 -4.18 1.31
C GLY A 473 22.04 -3.49 0.05
N TYR A 474 21.20 -3.50 -0.99
CA TYR A 474 21.46 -2.82 -2.26
C TYR A 474 20.71 -1.49 -2.36
N LYS A 475 21.22 -0.59 -3.19
CA LYS A 475 20.60 0.71 -3.45
C LYS A 475 19.51 0.57 -4.51
N VAL A 476 18.44 1.33 -4.40
CA VAL A 476 17.30 1.34 -5.33
C VAL A 476 16.90 2.76 -5.64
N SER A 477 16.41 3.02 -6.83
CA SER A 477 15.86 4.31 -7.24
C SER A 477 14.38 4.14 -7.61
N GLY A 478 13.60 5.20 -7.44
CA GLY A 478 12.19 5.23 -7.82
C GLY A 478 11.33 4.21 -7.09
N ASP A 479 11.60 3.94 -5.81
CA ASP A 479 10.75 3.12 -4.96
C ASP A 479 9.72 3.96 -4.19
N ILE A 480 8.64 3.33 -3.76
CA ILE A 480 7.53 4.01 -3.07
C ILE A 480 7.95 4.59 -1.72
N THR A 481 8.87 3.95 -1.00
CA THR A 481 9.23 4.34 0.36
C THR A 481 10.01 5.65 0.36
N ASP A 482 10.93 5.80 -0.59
CA ASP A 482 11.60 7.07 -0.84
C ASP A 482 10.59 8.13 -1.30
N GLN A 483 9.69 7.81 -2.24
CA GLN A 483 8.66 8.74 -2.74
C GLN A 483 7.78 9.31 -1.62
N LEU A 484 7.18 8.44 -0.79
CA LEU A 484 6.24 8.88 0.25
C LEU A 484 6.94 9.67 1.36
N TYR A 485 8.22 9.38 1.63
CA TYR A 485 9.01 10.15 2.59
C TYR A 485 9.45 11.50 2.02
N GLY A 486 10.06 11.49 0.84
CA GLY A 486 10.71 12.66 0.26
C GLY A 486 9.74 13.66 -0.37
N MET A 487 8.63 13.18 -0.94
CA MET A 487 7.68 14.01 -1.67
C MET A 487 6.31 14.12 -1.00
N GLN A 488 5.99 13.30 0.00
CA GLN A 488 4.65 13.29 0.64
C GLN A 488 4.71 13.49 2.16
N GLY A 489 5.92 13.63 2.74
CA GLY A 489 6.11 13.94 4.16
C GLY A 489 5.75 12.82 5.14
N SER A 490 5.57 11.59 4.65
CA SER A 490 5.18 10.41 5.43
C SER A 490 6.41 9.69 6.01
N PHE A 491 6.30 9.19 7.24
CA PHE A 491 7.26 8.22 7.76
C PHE A 491 6.97 6.86 7.10
N SER A 492 7.67 6.61 5.99
CA SER A 492 7.42 5.47 5.12
C SER A 492 8.35 4.28 5.39
N TYR A 493 7.78 3.08 5.35
CA TYR A 493 8.47 1.83 5.60
C TYR A 493 8.13 0.78 4.54
N THR A 494 9.16 0.13 3.99
CA THR A 494 9.00 -1.14 3.30
C THR A 494 9.19 -2.28 4.30
N VAL A 495 8.27 -3.24 4.34
CA VAL A 495 8.36 -4.43 5.18
C VAL A 495 8.44 -5.68 4.31
N GLU A 496 9.60 -6.34 4.32
CA GLU A 496 9.84 -7.59 3.60
C GLU A 496 9.42 -8.79 4.47
N LEU A 497 8.23 -9.32 4.20
CA LEU A 497 7.59 -10.41 4.93
C LEU A 497 8.29 -11.75 4.71
N ASN A 498 8.34 -12.56 5.75
CA ASN A 498 8.82 -13.95 5.76
C ASN A 498 10.27 -14.14 5.29
N SER A 499 10.87 -15.25 5.74
CA SER A 499 12.20 -15.63 5.28
C SER A 499 12.16 -16.00 3.81
N CYS A 500 13.14 -15.57 3.01
CA CYS A 500 13.29 -16.06 1.63
C CYS A 500 13.62 -17.55 1.52
N GLY A 501 14.05 -18.17 2.62
CA GLY A 501 14.43 -19.57 2.68
C GLY A 501 13.36 -20.44 3.32
N SER A 502 13.70 -21.02 4.46
CA SER A 502 12.77 -21.79 5.28
C SER A 502 12.51 -21.04 6.56
N GLN A 503 11.24 -20.93 6.93
CA GLN A 503 10.78 -20.32 8.17
C GLN A 503 10.02 -21.40 8.95
N GLY A 504 10.41 -21.63 10.20
CA GLY A 504 9.76 -22.67 11.00
C GLY A 504 9.85 -24.10 10.42
N GLY A 505 10.82 -24.39 9.53
CA GLY A 505 10.86 -25.66 8.81
C GLY A 505 9.80 -25.81 7.71
N LEU A 506 8.98 -24.78 7.49
CA LEU A 506 8.09 -24.61 6.34
C LEU A 506 8.84 -23.89 5.20
N GLN A 507 8.25 -23.94 4.01
CA GLN A 507 8.76 -23.21 2.84
C GLN A 507 8.42 -21.73 2.99
N GLY A 508 9.42 -20.84 2.98
CA GLY A 508 9.22 -19.39 2.89
C GLY A 508 9.32 -18.88 1.45
N GLY A 509 9.70 -17.62 1.30
CA GLY A 509 9.87 -16.95 0.02
C GLY A 509 8.60 -16.30 -0.53
N PHE A 510 8.62 -16.00 -1.83
CA PHE A 510 7.53 -15.31 -2.52
C PHE A 510 6.18 -16.07 -2.45
N HIS A 511 6.26 -17.40 -2.51
CA HIS A 511 5.12 -18.33 -2.38
C HIS A 511 5.26 -19.16 -1.11
N ALA A 512 5.34 -18.49 0.04
CA ALA A 512 5.45 -19.13 1.34
C ALA A 512 4.31 -20.14 1.57
N ASP A 513 4.59 -21.20 2.33
CA ASP A 513 3.61 -22.23 2.70
C ASP A 513 2.38 -21.56 3.35
N PRO A 514 1.14 -21.90 2.95
CA PRO A 514 -0.07 -21.31 3.53
C PRO A 514 -0.15 -21.41 5.07
N LEU A 515 0.51 -22.39 5.68
CA LEU A 515 0.62 -22.48 7.14
C LEU A 515 1.35 -21.29 7.78
N LEU A 516 2.11 -20.52 7.01
CA LEU A 516 2.76 -19.30 7.47
C LEU A 516 1.84 -18.07 7.40
N ILE A 517 0.66 -18.14 6.77
CA ILE A 517 -0.24 -16.98 6.63
C ILE A 517 -0.64 -16.46 8.01
N ARG A 518 -1.32 -17.29 8.81
CA ARG A 518 -1.80 -16.90 10.15
C ARG A 518 -0.73 -16.31 11.06
N PRO A 519 0.42 -16.96 11.30
CA PRO A 519 1.45 -16.38 12.16
C PRO A 519 2.00 -15.07 11.59
N THR A 520 2.10 -14.93 10.26
CA THR A 520 2.58 -13.69 9.64
C THR A 520 1.59 -12.55 9.78
N VAL A 521 0.31 -12.79 9.47
CA VAL A 521 -0.71 -11.73 9.51
C VAL A 521 -1.03 -11.29 10.94
N ARG A 522 -0.97 -12.19 11.93
CA ARG A 522 -1.14 -11.84 13.35
C ARG A 522 0.03 -11.03 13.90
N MET A 523 1.25 -11.46 13.58
CA MET A 523 2.45 -10.69 13.92
C MET A 523 2.36 -9.26 13.37
N HIS A 524 1.93 -9.11 12.12
CA HIS A 524 1.83 -7.80 11.48
C HIS A 524 0.55 -7.01 11.81
N LEU A 525 -0.51 -7.64 12.29
CA LEU A 525 -1.62 -6.95 12.95
C LEU A 525 -1.08 -6.09 14.10
N MET A 526 -0.21 -6.65 14.94
CA MET A 526 0.36 -5.94 16.08
C MET A 526 1.26 -4.78 15.67
N THR A 527 2.05 -4.96 14.60
CA THR A 527 2.89 -3.89 14.07
C THR A 527 2.06 -2.75 13.48
N ASN A 528 0.95 -3.07 12.81
CA ASN A 528 0.06 -2.08 12.22
C ASN A 528 -0.69 -1.30 13.31
N MET A 529 -1.17 -1.98 14.34
CA MET A 529 -1.82 -1.35 15.48
C MET A 529 -0.86 -0.40 16.22
N TYR A 530 0.41 -0.79 16.38
CA TYR A 530 1.42 0.09 16.97
C TYR A 530 1.66 1.36 16.13
N LEU A 531 1.81 1.23 14.82
CA LEU A 531 2.01 2.38 13.92
C LEU A 531 0.78 3.29 13.84
N LEU A 532 -0.42 2.74 14.07
CA LEU A 532 -1.65 3.51 14.15
C LEU A 532 -1.77 4.28 15.48
N ASP A 533 -1.40 3.65 16.60
CA ASP A 533 -1.41 4.30 17.92
C ASP A 533 -0.33 5.38 18.04
N GLU A 534 0.92 5.03 17.75
CA GLU A 534 2.09 5.91 17.84
C GLU A 534 2.28 6.71 16.55
N SER A 535 1.16 7.12 15.95
CA SER A 535 1.19 7.96 14.75
C SER A 535 1.85 9.31 15.06
N PRO A 536 2.78 9.78 14.20
CA PRO A 536 3.42 11.09 14.36
C PRO A 536 2.40 12.23 14.40
N GLU A 537 2.51 13.10 15.42
CA GLU A 537 1.67 14.32 15.52
C GLU A 537 2.03 15.39 14.48
N ALA A 538 3.13 15.22 13.74
CA ALA A 538 3.60 16.15 12.72
C ALA A 538 4.36 15.41 11.61
N ARG A 539 4.23 15.93 10.39
CA ARG A 539 4.86 15.40 9.18
C ARG A 539 6.30 15.88 9.02
N ILE A 540 6.97 15.26 8.04
CA ILE A 540 8.27 15.69 7.56
C ILE A 540 8.07 16.86 6.61
N GLY A 541 8.69 18.01 6.91
CA GLY A 541 8.57 19.25 6.12
C GLY A 541 8.64 20.49 6.98
#